data_AF-A0A1F9BPI8-F1
#
_entry.id   AF-A0A1F9BPI8-F1
#
_cell.length_a   1.000
_cell.length_b   1.000
_cell.length_c   1.000
_cell.angle_alpha   90.00
_cell.angle_beta   90.00
_cell.angle_gamma   90.00
#
_symmetry.space_group_name_H-M   'P 1'
#
loop_
_entity.id
_entity.type
_entity.pdbx_description
1 polymer ?
#
loop_
_entity_poly.entity_id
_entity_poly.type
_entity_poly.pdbx_seq_one_letter_code
_entity_poly.pdbx_strand_id
1 'polypeptide(L)'
;MGPVCTVMVGRLDDWIKLIANREDIVTDPAYLEWPGIAVMKKAYRIFKERGYIPRLLSAATRNHMHWSEFIGGDVVVTLTHQWQKRFNASDVEVTPRMDNPVDPKILDELSRKFVEFRRAYEEEGMTPSEFDDFAATRRTLRQFIGGYEDLVKTVRNFMMPNPDTEK
;
A
#
# COMPACT_ATOMS: atom_id res chain seq x y z
N MET A 1 21.21 -2.52 -8.12
CA MET A 1 19.85 -2.63 -7.55
C MET A 1 19.03 -3.45 -8.55
N GLY A 2 18.52 -4.62 -8.17
CA GLY A 2 17.73 -5.48 -9.06
C GLY A 2 16.31 -4.93 -9.30
N PRO A 3 15.54 -5.52 -10.24
CA PRO A 3 14.16 -5.11 -10.48
C PRO A 3 13.30 -5.28 -9.23
N VAL A 4 12.29 -4.42 -9.09
CA VAL A 4 11.34 -4.44 -7.98
C VAL A 4 9.90 -4.44 -8.48
N CYS A 5 9.03 -5.18 -7.81
CA CYS A 5 7.58 -5.15 -8.00
C CYS A 5 6.96 -4.41 -6.81
N THR A 6 6.36 -3.25 -7.05
CA THR A 6 5.84 -2.39 -5.98
C THR A 6 4.42 -2.77 -5.60
N VAL A 7 4.21 -3.03 -4.31
CA VAL A 7 2.89 -3.18 -3.70
C VAL A 7 2.56 -1.91 -2.93
N MET A 8 1.45 -1.26 -3.28
CA MET A 8 0.97 -0.03 -2.63
C MET A 8 0.26 -0.37 -1.31
N VAL A 9 0.99 -0.95 -0.36
CA VAL A 9 0.51 -1.50 0.92
C VAL A 9 -0.49 -0.57 1.61
N GLY A 10 -0.08 0.66 1.95
CA GLY A 10 -0.96 1.56 2.67
C GLY A 10 -2.08 2.18 1.83
N ARG A 11 -1.99 2.16 0.49
CA ARG A 11 -3.12 2.61 -0.35
C ARG A 11 -4.23 1.57 -0.41
N LEU A 12 -3.91 0.29 -0.25
CA LEU A 12 -4.93 -0.75 -0.09
C LEU A 12 -5.68 -0.56 1.24
N ASP A 13 -4.97 -0.30 2.34
CA ASP A 13 -5.60 -0.01 3.63
C ASP A 13 -6.53 1.21 3.55
N ASP A 14 -6.08 2.30 2.93
CA ASP A 14 -6.90 3.50 2.69
C ASP A 14 -8.15 3.20 1.85
N TRP A 15 -8.07 2.22 0.95
CA TRP A 15 -9.20 1.82 0.12
C TRP A 15 -10.21 0.99 0.92
N ILE A 16 -9.75 -0.01 1.68
CA ILE A 16 -10.63 -0.82 2.53
C ILE A 16 -11.31 0.05 3.61
N LYS A 17 -10.59 1.00 4.22
CA LYS A 17 -11.17 1.99 5.15
C LYS A 17 -12.24 2.86 4.50
N LEU A 18 -12.03 3.29 3.26
CA LEU A 18 -13.03 4.06 2.52
C LEU A 18 -14.27 3.21 2.27
N ILE A 19 -14.11 1.96 1.83
CA ILE A 19 -15.22 1.03 1.61
C ILE A 19 -15.99 0.79 2.90
N ALA A 20 -15.29 0.56 4.01
CA ALA A 20 -15.93 0.33 5.31
C ALA A 20 -16.90 1.46 5.67
N ASN A 21 -16.46 2.71 5.49
CA ASN A 21 -17.30 3.88 5.74
C ASN A 21 -18.39 4.08 4.68
N ARG A 22 -18.11 3.81 3.41
CA ARG A 22 -19.06 4.02 2.30
C ARG A 22 -20.21 3.03 2.32
N GLU A 23 -19.95 1.81 2.77
CA GLU A 23 -20.89 0.68 2.75
C GLU A 23 -21.39 0.30 4.15
N ASP A 24 -21.18 1.17 5.15
CA ASP A 24 -21.59 0.99 6.55
C ASP A 24 -21.15 -0.36 7.15
N ILE A 25 -19.95 -0.83 6.77
CA ILE A 25 -19.40 -2.12 7.23
C ILE A 25 -18.68 -1.90 8.57
N VAL A 26 -19.24 -2.49 9.63
CA VAL A 26 -18.62 -2.49 10.96
C VAL A 26 -17.67 -3.68 11.11
N THR A 27 -16.43 -3.42 11.47
CA THR A 27 -15.35 -4.39 11.70
C THR A 27 -14.46 -3.91 12.85
N ASP A 28 -13.60 -4.78 13.39
CA ASP A 28 -12.59 -4.33 14.33
C ASP A 28 -11.70 -3.27 13.65
N PRO A 29 -11.58 -2.04 14.19
CA PRO A 29 -10.82 -0.97 13.56
C PRO A 29 -9.34 -1.34 13.37
N ALA A 30 -8.76 -2.19 14.22
CA ALA A 30 -7.39 -2.64 14.08
C ALA A 30 -7.20 -3.50 12.81
N TYR A 31 -8.25 -4.22 12.37
CA TYR A 31 -8.18 -5.08 11.19
C TYR A 31 -8.02 -4.28 9.89
N LEU A 32 -8.43 -3.00 9.88
CA LEU A 32 -8.31 -2.11 8.73
C LEU A 32 -6.86 -1.65 8.46
N GLU A 33 -5.90 -2.00 9.32
CA GLU A 33 -4.47 -1.76 9.13
C GLU A 33 -3.71 -2.96 8.53
N TRP A 34 -4.39 -4.09 8.34
CA TRP A 34 -3.84 -5.35 7.83
C TRP A 34 -3.99 -5.67 6.34
N PRO A 35 -4.91 -5.08 5.54
CA PRO A 35 -5.12 -5.48 4.16
C PRO A 35 -3.84 -5.52 3.31
N GLY A 36 -3.08 -4.43 3.30
CA GLY A 36 -1.83 -4.32 2.56
C GLY A 36 -0.76 -5.29 3.06
N ILE A 37 -0.69 -5.50 4.38
CA ILE A 37 0.29 -6.40 5.00
C ILE A 37 -0.01 -7.85 4.60
N ALA A 38 -1.27 -8.26 4.65
CA ALA A 38 -1.71 -9.59 4.25
C ALA A 38 -1.40 -9.87 2.77
N VAL A 39 -1.73 -8.93 1.88
CA VAL A 39 -1.43 -9.05 0.45
C VAL A 39 0.09 -9.12 0.22
N MET A 40 0.87 -8.26 0.87
CA MET A 40 2.34 -8.26 0.72
C MET A 40 2.97 -9.57 1.21
N LYS A 41 2.59 -10.07 2.39
CA LYS A 41 3.10 -11.34 2.93
C LYS A 41 2.73 -12.54 2.04
N LYS A 42 1.50 -12.58 1.53
CA LYS A 42 1.07 -13.63 0.60
C LYS A 42 1.81 -13.55 -0.73
N ALA A 43 1.92 -12.36 -1.32
CA ALA A 43 2.69 -12.14 -2.54
C ALA A 43 4.16 -12.54 -2.35
N TYR A 44 4.76 -12.23 -1.20
CA TYR A 44 6.14 -12.59 -0.89
C TYR A 44 6.37 -14.09 -0.93
N ARG A 45 5.48 -14.86 -0.30
CA ARG A 45 5.51 -16.32 -0.34
C ARG A 45 5.39 -16.85 -1.77
N ILE A 46 4.40 -16.36 -2.54
CA ILE A 46 4.17 -16.77 -3.92
C ILE A 46 5.39 -16.47 -4.80
N PHE A 47 6.00 -15.29 -4.63
CA PHE A 47 7.18 -14.88 -5.39
C PHE A 47 8.37 -15.82 -5.13
N LYS A 48 8.56 -16.24 -3.87
CA LYS A 48 9.58 -17.24 -3.53
C LYS A 48 9.26 -18.62 -4.10
N GLU A 49 8.04 -19.12 -3.88
CA GLU A 49 7.60 -20.44 -4.32
C GLU A 49 7.71 -20.60 -5.85
N ARG A 50 7.40 -19.54 -6.60
CA ARG A 50 7.46 -19.51 -8.07
C ARG A 50 8.81 -19.04 -8.63
N GLY A 51 9.78 -18.70 -7.77
CA GLY A 51 11.12 -18.27 -8.20
C GLY A 51 11.15 -16.98 -9.02
N TYR A 52 10.25 -16.03 -8.73
CA TYR A 52 10.25 -14.74 -9.45
C TYR A 52 11.48 -13.90 -9.10
N ILE A 53 12.06 -13.29 -10.14
CA ILE A 53 13.31 -12.50 -10.03
C ILE A 53 13.10 -11.14 -9.32
N PRO A 54 12.03 -10.36 -9.60
CA PRO A 54 11.86 -9.07 -8.95
C PRO A 54 11.59 -9.22 -7.46
N ARG A 55 12.25 -8.38 -6.65
CA ARG A 55 11.92 -8.29 -5.21
C ARG A 55 10.65 -7.49 -5.01
N LEU A 56 9.85 -7.85 -4.02
CA LEU A 56 8.72 -7.01 -3.65
C LEU A 56 9.19 -5.73 -2.96
N LEU A 57 8.49 -4.64 -3.25
CA LEU A 57 8.72 -3.33 -2.65
C LEU A 57 7.45 -2.85 -1.95
N SER A 58 7.53 -2.61 -0.64
CA SER A 58 6.47 -1.97 0.14
C SER A 58 6.54 -0.45 -0.04
N ALA A 59 5.39 0.15 -0.38
CA ALA A 59 5.23 1.58 -0.58
C ALA A 59 3.98 2.14 0.13
N ALA A 60 3.95 3.48 0.24
CA ALA A 60 2.84 4.24 0.79
C ALA A 60 2.53 3.97 2.28
N THR A 61 3.56 3.95 3.13
CA THR A 61 3.47 3.74 4.59
C THR A 61 2.43 4.63 5.28
N ARG A 62 1.60 4.04 6.16
CA ARG A 62 0.62 4.73 7.04
C ARG A 62 0.90 4.52 8.53
N ASN A 63 1.53 3.42 8.90
CA ASN A 63 1.87 3.06 10.27
C ASN A 63 3.19 2.26 10.28
N HIS A 64 3.69 1.89 11.47
CA HIS A 64 4.95 1.15 11.58
C HIS A 64 4.85 -0.27 11.04
N MET A 65 3.67 -0.90 11.01
CA MET A 65 3.50 -2.29 10.57
C MET A 65 3.84 -2.47 9.09
N HIS A 66 3.71 -1.44 8.25
CA HIS A 66 4.19 -1.45 6.85
C HIS A 66 5.72 -1.50 6.70
N TRP A 67 6.44 -1.50 7.83
CA TRP A 67 7.88 -1.77 7.94
C TRP A 67 8.14 -2.94 8.89
N SER A 68 7.62 -2.91 10.12
CA SER A 68 7.95 -3.87 11.17
C SER A 68 7.48 -5.28 10.87
N GLU A 69 6.36 -5.45 10.16
CA GLU A 69 5.85 -6.77 9.75
C GLU A 69 6.65 -7.41 8.62
N PHE A 70 7.52 -6.64 7.96
CA PHE A 70 8.32 -7.11 6.83
C PHE A 70 9.80 -7.31 7.19
N ILE A 71 10.18 -7.07 8.45
CA ILE A 71 11.55 -7.29 8.93
C ILE A 71 11.90 -8.77 8.78
N GLY A 72 13.11 -9.03 8.28
CA GLY A 72 13.62 -10.39 7.98
C GLY A 72 13.29 -10.89 6.57
N GLY A 73 12.42 -10.19 5.81
CA GLY A 73 12.13 -10.53 4.43
C GLY A 73 13.15 -9.95 3.44
N ASP A 74 13.46 -10.70 2.38
CA ASP A 74 14.10 -10.17 1.16
C ASP A 74 13.13 -9.30 0.35
N VAL A 75 12.86 -8.11 0.89
CA VAL A 75 11.99 -7.10 0.31
C VAL A 75 12.65 -5.73 0.40
N VAL A 76 12.16 -4.79 -0.40
CA VAL A 76 12.51 -3.38 -0.28
C VAL A 76 11.38 -2.67 0.48
N VAL A 77 11.71 -1.84 1.46
CA VAL A 77 10.73 -0.96 2.13
C VAL A 77 11.11 0.49 1.84
N THR A 78 10.23 1.21 1.16
CA THR A 78 10.47 2.63 0.87
C THR A 78 9.80 3.50 1.93
N LEU A 79 10.59 4.36 2.56
CA LEU A 79 10.14 5.22 3.65
C LEU A 79 10.43 6.67 3.32
N THR A 80 9.44 7.54 3.56
CA THR A 80 9.67 8.99 3.54
C THR A 80 10.59 9.39 4.69
N HIS A 81 11.26 10.54 4.56
CA HIS A 81 12.13 11.09 5.61
C HIS A 81 11.45 11.13 6.99
N GLN A 82 10.18 11.53 7.02
CA GLN A 82 9.42 11.60 8.27
C GLN A 82 9.26 10.22 8.91
N TRP A 83 8.95 9.18 8.13
CA TRP A 83 8.84 7.81 8.64
C TRP A 83 10.17 7.26 9.12
N GLN A 84 11.27 7.52 8.38
CA GLN A 84 12.61 7.11 8.80
C GLN A 84 12.98 7.72 10.16
N LYS A 85 12.76 9.03 10.35
CA LYS A 85 12.96 9.69 11.64
C LYS A 85 12.12 9.08 12.76
N ARG A 86 10.83 8.80 12.48
CA ARG A 86 9.92 8.21 13.47
C ARG A 86 10.35 6.82 13.90
N PHE A 87 10.76 5.95 12.97
CA PHE A 87 11.15 4.58 13.28
C PHE A 87 12.50 4.49 13.98
N ASN A 88 13.46 5.34 13.59
CA ASN A 88 14.74 5.42 14.29
C ASN A 88 14.61 5.86 15.75
N ALA A 89 13.53 6.58 16.10
CA ALA A 89 13.25 7.06 17.44
C ALA A 89 12.20 6.22 18.19
N SER A 90 11.66 5.16 17.59
CA SER A 90 10.64 4.32 18.22
C SER A 90 11.24 3.19 19.05
N ASP A 91 10.43 2.65 19.95
CA ASP A 91 10.68 1.44 20.74
C ASP A 91 10.20 0.15 20.05
N VAL A 92 9.75 0.22 18.79
CA VAL A 92 9.36 -0.94 18.00
C VAL A 92 10.55 -1.87 17.82
N GLU A 93 10.43 -3.07 18.38
CA GLU A 93 11.50 -4.05 18.38
C GLU A 93 11.84 -4.52 16.95
N VAL A 94 13.13 -4.49 16.60
CA VAL A 94 13.67 -4.92 15.30
C VAL A 94 13.93 -6.43 15.31
N THR A 95 12.84 -7.21 15.23
CA THR A 95 12.88 -8.68 15.15
C THR A 95 12.25 -9.18 13.85
N PRO A 96 12.69 -10.33 13.31
CA PRO A 96 12.09 -10.92 12.12
C PRO A 96 10.59 -11.20 12.32
N ARG A 97 9.75 -10.71 11.40
CA ARG A 97 8.29 -10.92 11.40
C ARG A 97 7.72 -11.28 10.03
N MET A 98 8.54 -11.30 8.97
CA MET A 98 8.06 -11.63 7.62
C MET A 98 7.38 -13.00 7.56
N ASP A 99 7.96 -14.00 8.22
CA ASP A 99 7.43 -15.38 8.21
C ASP A 99 6.31 -15.61 9.24
N ASN A 100 5.99 -14.61 10.08
CA ASN A 100 4.85 -14.70 10.98
C ASN A 100 3.56 -14.58 10.16
N PRO A 101 2.65 -15.57 10.21
CA PRO A 101 1.40 -15.50 9.49
C PRO A 101 0.52 -14.37 10.04
N VAL A 102 -0.29 -13.77 9.16
CA VAL A 102 -1.37 -12.89 9.61
C VAL A 102 -2.38 -13.72 10.38
N ASP A 103 -2.91 -13.20 11.48
CA ASP A 103 -3.92 -13.89 12.30
C ASP A 103 -5.09 -14.34 11.41
N PRO A 104 -5.44 -15.65 11.39
CA PRO A 104 -6.55 -16.16 10.61
C PRO A 104 -7.87 -15.43 10.84
N LYS A 105 -8.13 -14.94 12.06
CA LYS A 105 -9.36 -14.18 12.37
C LYS A 105 -9.44 -12.86 11.60
N ILE A 106 -8.30 -12.20 11.40
CA ILE A 106 -8.20 -10.97 10.62
C ILE A 106 -8.48 -11.28 9.15
N LEU A 107 -7.84 -12.33 8.62
CA LEU A 107 -8.03 -12.77 7.25
C LEU A 107 -9.48 -13.18 6.97
N ASP A 108 -10.09 -13.95 7.87
CA ASP A 108 -11.46 -14.43 7.75
C ASP A 108 -12.46 -13.27 7.80
N GLU A 109 -12.29 -12.32 8.73
CA GLU A 109 -13.17 -11.17 8.83
C GLU A 109 -13.05 -10.25 7.61
N LEU A 110 -11.81 -9.91 7.19
CA LEU A 110 -11.56 -9.09 6.01
C LEU A 110 -12.12 -9.77 4.76
N SER A 111 -11.86 -11.07 4.59
CA SER A 111 -12.37 -11.84 3.45
C SER A 111 -13.88 -11.92 3.45
N ARG A 112 -14.53 -12.11 4.60
CA ARG A 112 -16.00 -12.19 4.66
C ARG A 112 -16.67 -10.85 4.38
N LYS A 113 -16.16 -9.76 4.95
CA LYS A 113 -16.81 -8.44 4.91
C LYS A 113 -16.46 -7.62 3.67
N PHE A 114 -15.27 -7.77 3.10
CA PHE A 114 -14.78 -6.90 2.03
C PHE A 114 -14.52 -7.68 0.74
N VAL A 115 -15.43 -7.54 -0.24
CA VAL A 115 -15.24 -8.10 -1.60
C VAL A 115 -13.92 -7.63 -2.19
N GLU A 116 -13.61 -6.35 -2.03
CA GLU A 116 -12.40 -5.72 -2.56
C GLU A 116 -11.12 -6.23 -1.91
N PHE A 117 -11.18 -6.70 -0.66
CA PHE A 117 -10.05 -7.40 -0.05
C PHE A 117 -9.85 -8.78 -0.66
N ARG A 118 -10.92 -9.58 -0.85
CA ARG A 118 -10.82 -10.90 -1.50
C ARG A 118 -10.21 -10.79 -2.90
N ARG A 119 -10.70 -9.83 -3.70
CA ARG A 119 -10.17 -9.53 -5.04
C ARG A 119 -8.66 -9.26 -5.01
N ALA A 120 -8.18 -8.50 -4.03
CA ALA A 120 -6.76 -8.16 -3.89
C ALA A 120 -5.91 -9.28 -3.26
N TYR A 121 -6.50 -10.16 -2.45
CA TYR A 121 -5.78 -11.18 -1.68
C TYR A 121 -5.75 -12.55 -2.36
N GLU A 122 -6.81 -12.96 -3.06
CA GLU A 122 -6.87 -14.24 -3.76
C GLU A 122 -6.02 -14.23 -5.03
N GLU A 123 -5.30 -15.33 -5.31
CA GLU A 123 -4.39 -15.41 -6.47
C GLU A 123 -5.12 -15.28 -7.81
N GLU A 124 -6.37 -15.75 -7.84
CA GLU A 124 -7.28 -15.66 -8.99
C GLU A 124 -8.41 -14.66 -8.71
N GLY A 125 -8.25 -13.77 -7.72
CA GLY A 125 -9.29 -12.81 -7.33
C GLY A 125 -9.57 -11.74 -8.37
N MET A 126 -8.64 -11.54 -9.33
CA MET A 126 -8.78 -10.67 -10.47
C MET A 126 -7.94 -11.17 -11.65
N THR A 127 -8.48 -11.04 -12.86
CA THR A 127 -7.71 -11.12 -14.10
C THR A 127 -6.85 -9.86 -14.30
N PRO A 128 -5.83 -9.89 -15.17
CA PRO A 128 -5.04 -8.70 -15.49
C PRO A 128 -5.89 -7.52 -15.98
N SER A 129 -6.93 -7.77 -16.78
CA SER A 129 -7.83 -6.71 -17.26
C SER A 129 -8.66 -6.09 -16.15
N GLU A 130 -9.10 -6.89 -15.16
CA GLU A 130 -9.87 -6.38 -14.02
C GLU A 130 -9.01 -5.57 -13.05
N PHE A 131 -7.69 -5.79 -13.05
CA PHE A 131 -6.75 -5.03 -12.23
C PHE A 131 -6.68 -3.55 -12.66
N ASP A 132 -6.78 -3.26 -13.95
CA ASP A 132 -6.80 -1.90 -14.49
C ASP A 132 -8.04 -1.12 -14.00
N ASP A 133 -9.17 -1.82 -13.86
CA ASP A 133 -10.42 -1.27 -13.35
C ASP A 133 -10.57 -1.34 -11.82
N PHE A 134 -9.65 -2.03 -11.13
CA PHE A 134 -9.67 -2.14 -9.68
C PHE A 134 -9.62 -0.77 -9.04
N ALA A 135 -10.54 -0.50 -8.12
CA ALA A 135 -10.78 0.86 -7.67
C ALA A 135 -9.60 1.45 -6.88
N ALA A 136 -8.85 0.63 -6.13
CA ALA A 136 -7.60 1.07 -5.50
C ALA A 136 -6.52 1.47 -6.53
N THR A 137 -6.43 0.73 -7.65
CA THR A 137 -5.54 1.04 -8.79
C THR A 137 -5.94 2.37 -9.41
N ARG A 138 -7.21 2.52 -9.79
CA ARG A 138 -7.72 3.77 -10.39
C ARG A 138 -7.53 4.97 -9.46
N ARG A 139 -7.82 4.83 -8.17
CA ARG A 139 -7.59 5.88 -7.16
C ARG A 139 -6.12 6.26 -7.08
N THR A 140 -5.23 5.28 -7.13
CA THR A 140 -3.78 5.48 -7.14
C THR A 140 -3.32 6.26 -8.36
N LEU A 141 -3.77 5.86 -9.56
CA LEU A 141 -3.43 6.52 -10.82
C LEU A 141 -3.97 7.95 -10.86
N ARG A 142 -5.20 8.20 -10.37
CA ARG A 142 -5.76 9.56 -10.28
C ARG A 142 -4.92 10.47 -9.39
N GLN A 143 -4.37 9.97 -8.28
CA GLN A 143 -3.46 10.76 -7.45
C GLN A 143 -2.15 11.09 -8.16
N PHE A 144 -1.60 10.16 -8.95
CA PHE A 144 -0.40 10.43 -9.74
C PHE A 144 -0.65 11.45 -10.84
N ILE A 145 -1.78 11.34 -11.55
CA ILE A 145 -2.20 12.31 -12.57
C ILE A 145 -2.37 13.69 -11.94
N GLY A 146 -3.06 13.80 -10.81
CA GLY A 146 -3.23 15.09 -10.12
C GLY A 146 -1.90 15.72 -9.70
N GLY A 147 -0.96 14.92 -9.17
CA GLY A 147 0.37 15.42 -8.84
C GLY A 147 1.17 15.92 -10.05
N TYR A 148 1.00 15.26 -11.21
CA TYR A 148 1.58 15.74 -12.46
C TYR A 148 0.94 17.05 -12.94
N GLU A 149 -0.39 17.16 -12.86
CA GLU A 149 -1.12 18.39 -13.21
C GLU A 149 -0.69 19.58 -12.34
N ASP A 150 -0.53 19.36 -11.03
CA ASP A 150 -0.04 20.37 -10.08
C ASP A 150 1.39 20.82 -10.40
N LEU A 151 2.27 19.88 -10.78
CA LEU A 151 3.63 20.21 -11.23
C LEU A 151 3.59 21.08 -12.49
N VAL A 152 2.83 20.67 -13.50
CA VAL A 152 2.69 21.43 -14.76
C VAL A 152 2.15 22.83 -14.49
N LYS A 153 1.13 22.95 -13.64
CA LYS A 153 0.57 24.25 -13.22
C LYS A 153 1.63 25.12 -12.53
N THR A 154 2.42 24.53 -11.63
CA THR A 154 3.49 25.23 -10.92
C THR A 154 4.54 25.76 -11.89
N VAL A 155 5.03 24.94 -12.81
CA VAL A 155 6.01 25.36 -13.83
C VAL A 155 5.44 26.47 -14.71
N ARG A 156 4.18 26.37 -15.14
CA ARG A 156 3.52 27.40 -15.95
C ARG A 156 3.44 28.74 -15.23
N ASN A 157 3.16 28.75 -13.92
CA ASN A 157 3.15 29.97 -13.12
C ASN A 157 4.53 30.61 -12.98
N PHE A 158 5.63 29.84 -13.08
CA PHE A 158 6.98 30.42 -13.15
C PHE A 158 7.31 30.96 -14.56
N MET A 159 6.82 30.33 -15.62
CA MET A 159 7.05 30.75 -17.00
C MET A 159 6.27 32.01 -17.38
N MET A 160 5.03 32.10 -16.90
CA MET A 160 4.14 33.25 -17.09
C MET A 160 3.57 33.64 -15.72
N PRO A 161 4.32 34.45 -14.95
CA PRO A 161 3.86 34.94 -13.65
C PRO A 161 2.51 35.66 -13.76
N ASN A 162 1.68 35.52 -12.71
CA ASN A 162 0.38 36.17 -12.68
C ASN A 162 0.55 37.66 -12.28
N PRO A 163 0.29 38.62 -13.20
CA PRO A 163 0.49 40.04 -12.94
C PRO A 163 -0.40 40.59 -11.81
N ASP A 164 -1.53 39.93 -11.51
CA ASP A 164 -2.42 40.32 -10.40
C ASP A 164 -1.83 40.02 -9.01
N THR A 165 -0.77 39.20 -8.96
CA THR A 165 -0.10 38.77 -7.71
C THR A 165 1.36 39.21 -7.63
N GLU A 166 1.85 39.92 -8.64
CA GLU A 166 3.16 40.55 -8.61
C GLU A 166 3.15 41.65 -7.54
N LYS A 167 4.09 41.57 -6.60
CA LYS A 167 4.37 42.64 -5.63
C LYS A 167 5.45 43.56 -6.16
#